data_AF-A0A3Q0J236-F1
#
_entry.id   AF-A0A3Q0J236-F1
#
_cell.length_a   1.000
_cell.length_b   1.000
_cell.length_c   1.000
_cell.angle_alpha   90.00
_cell.angle_beta   90.00
_cell.angle_gamma   90.00
#
_symmetry.space_group_name_H-M   'P 1'
#
loop_
_entity.id
_entity.type
_entity.pdbx_description
1 polymer ?
#
loop_
_entity_poly.entity_id
_entity_poly.type
_entity_poly.pdbx_seq_one_letter_code
_entity_poly.pdbx_strand_id
1 'polypeptide(L)'
;MSSVSEEKMTFPPLKNDRLLRAARGEEVDKIPIWIMRQAGRYLPEFRELRSKHDFFTICQTPELAAEITLQPIRRFNLDASIIFSDILVIPQALGMVVEMKPAVGPVLPEPLVIPEDIKKLKTSVDVYKELNYVFEAITLTRHKLEGKVPLIGFSGAPWTLMSYMIEGGGSKTMSKSKHWLYKYPEESKKLLEILTNVIVDYPTR
;
A
#
# COMPACT_ATOMS: atom_id res chain seq x y z
N MET A 1 -30.67 12.55 -17.49
CA MET A 1 -30.21 11.24 -18.01
C MET A 1 -29.08 11.49 -18.99
N SER A 2 -27.85 11.54 -18.51
CA SER A 2 -26.64 11.61 -19.34
C SER A 2 -25.85 10.35 -19.04
N SER A 3 -25.95 9.37 -19.93
CA SER A 3 -25.18 8.14 -19.91
C SER A 3 -23.70 8.47 -20.14
N VAL A 4 -22.92 8.49 -19.07
CA VAL A 4 -21.46 8.33 -19.18
C VAL A 4 -21.25 6.90 -19.64
N SER A 5 -20.73 6.74 -20.86
CA SER A 5 -20.33 5.44 -21.40
C SER A 5 -19.20 4.88 -20.53
N GLU A 6 -19.45 3.77 -19.84
CA GLU A 6 -18.40 2.93 -19.26
C GLU A 6 -17.58 2.32 -20.42
N GLU A 7 -16.56 3.03 -20.90
CA GLU A 7 -15.50 2.39 -21.66
C GLU A 7 -14.85 1.34 -20.73
N LYS A 8 -15.07 0.06 -21.03
CA LYS A 8 -14.36 -1.03 -20.35
C LYS A 8 -12.86 -0.80 -20.54
N MET A 9 -12.16 -0.38 -19.49
CA MET A 9 -10.70 -0.27 -19.51
C MET A 9 -10.10 -1.62 -19.95
N THR A 10 -9.51 -1.63 -21.15
CA THR A 10 -8.86 -2.82 -21.70
C THR A 10 -7.39 -2.81 -21.32
N PHE A 11 -6.99 -3.67 -20.40
CA PHE A 11 -5.58 -3.90 -20.08
C PHE A 11 -4.95 -4.89 -21.06
N PRO A 12 -3.63 -4.79 -21.32
CA PRO A 12 -2.90 -5.79 -22.10
C PRO A 12 -3.11 -7.21 -21.53
N PRO A 13 -3.31 -8.23 -22.39
CA PRO A 13 -3.52 -9.61 -21.97
C PRO A 13 -2.28 -10.17 -21.27
N LEU A 14 -2.48 -10.94 -20.22
CA LEU A 14 -1.40 -11.52 -19.40
C LEU A 14 -0.65 -12.60 -20.19
N LYS A 15 0.69 -12.52 -20.19
CA LYS A 15 1.61 -13.41 -20.91
C LYS A 15 2.25 -14.46 -19.99
N ASN A 16 2.59 -14.07 -18.76
CA ASN A 16 3.04 -14.98 -17.70
C ASN A 16 2.05 -14.93 -16.53
N ASP A 17 1.35 -16.03 -16.29
CA ASP A 17 0.35 -16.17 -15.24
C ASP A 17 0.73 -17.19 -14.15
N ARG A 18 2.00 -17.67 -14.14
CA ARG A 18 2.48 -18.71 -13.22
C ARG A 18 2.15 -18.39 -11.76
N LEU A 19 2.39 -17.15 -11.32
CA LEU A 19 2.07 -16.76 -9.93
C LEU A 19 0.58 -16.93 -9.63
N LEU A 20 -0.31 -16.53 -10.55
CA LEU A 20 -1.75 -16.62 -10.33
C LEU A 20 -2.23 -18.07 -10.29
N ARG A 21 -1.70 -18.91 -11.18
CA ARG A 21 -1.98 -20.37 -11.20
C ARG A 21 -1.51 -21.04 -9.91
N ALA A 22 -0.25 -20.82 -9.54
CA ALA A 22 0.33 -21.37 -8.32
C ALA A 22 -0.42 -20.92 -7.05
N ALA A 23 -0.85 -19.64 -6.99
CA ALA A 23 -1.65 -19.12 -5.88
C ALA A 23 -3.03 -19.79 -5.75
N ARG A 24 -3.58 -20.32 -6.85
CA ARG A 24 -4.83 -21.09 -6.88
C ARG A 24 -4.62 -22.60 -6.69
N GLY A 25 -3.37 -23.05 -6.51
CA GLY A 25 -3.04 -24.48 -6.39
C GLY A 25 -3.05 -25.23 -7.73
N GLU A 26 -3.02 -24.52 -8.86
CA GLU A 26 -2.95 -25.11 -10.19
C GLU A 26 -1.49 -25.50 -10.53
N GLU A 27 -1.31 -26.51 -11.39
CA GLU A 27 0.02 -26.89 -11.88
C GLU A 27 0.69 -25.74 -12.64
N VAL A 28 2.02 -25.65 -12.58
CA VAL A 28 2.84 -24.68 -13.31
C VAL A 28 4.09 -25.35 -13.87
N ASP A 29 4.59 -24.86 -15.01
CA ASP A 29 5.80 -25.36 -15.66
C ASP A 29 7.09 -25.01 -14.88
N LYS A 30 7.03 -23.98 -14.03
CA LYS A 30 8.12 -23.53 -13.16
C LYS A 30 7.57 -22.86 -11.91
N ILE A 31 8.27 -23.03 -10.77
CA ILE A 31 7.95 -22.34 -9.51
C ILE A 31 8.09 -20.81 -9.72
N PRO A 32 7.01 -20.02 -9.55
CA PRO A 32 7.06 -18.57 -9.72
C PRO A 32 7.78 -17.89 -8.55
N ILE A 33 8.56 -16.84 -8.84
CA ILE A 33 9.28 -16.06 -7.83
C ILE A 33 9.03 -14.56 -7.94
N TRP A 34 8.81 -13.92 -6.80
CA TRP A 34 8.89 -12.48 -6.60
C TRP A 34 9.51 -12.23 -5.22
N ILE A 35 9.98 -11.01 -4.95
CA ILE A 35 10.71 -10.70 -3.72
C ILE A 35 10.04 -9.52 -3.01
N MET A 36 9.73 -9.66 -1.73
CA MET A 36 9.27 -8.53 -0.92
C MET A 36 10.32 -7.42 -0.94
N ARG A 37 9.89 -6.18 -1.21
CA ARG A 37 10.77 -5.02 -1.44
C ARG A 37 11.71 -5.18 -2.65
N GLN A 38 11.30 -5.92 -3.68
CA GLN A 38 12.04 -6.01 -4.95
C GLN A 38 12.33 -4.64 -5.56
N ALA A 39 11.44 -3.66 -5.40
CA ALA A 39 11.70 -2.26 -5.68
C ALA A 39 12.22 -1.59 -4.41
N GLY A 40 13.53 -1.34 -4.33
CA GLY A 40 14.12 -0.85 -3.09
C GLY A 40 15.59 -0.44 -3.18
N ARG A 41 16.13 0.01 -2.04
CA ARG A 41 17.43 0.68 -1.88
C ARG A 41 18.65 -0.13 -2.37
N TYR A 42 18.52 -1.44 -2.57
CA TYR A 42 19.60 -2.25 -3.12
C TYR A 42 19.82 -1.97 -4.62
N LEU A 43 18.84 -1.41 -5.31
CA LEU A 43 18.95 -0.97 -6.70
C LEU A 43 19.57 0.44 -6.78
N PRO A 44 20.65 0.64 -7.57
CA PRO A 44 21.20 1.97 -7.82
C PRO A 44 20.19 2.98 -8.38
N GLU A 45 19.38 2.58 -9.36
CA GLU A 45 18.36 3.42 -10.01
C GLU A 45 17.21 3.81 -9.06
N PHE A 46 16.89 2.95 -8.09
CA PHE A 46 15.94 3.30 -7.02
C PHE A 46 16.51 4.41 -6.15
N ARG A 47 17.79 4.30 -5.76
CA ARG A 47 18.46 5.32 -4.94
C ARG A 47 18.59 6.64 -5.69
N GLU A 48 18.87 6.60 -6.99
CA GLU A 48 18.94 7.79 -7.84
C GLU A 48 17.59 8.51 -7.95
N LEU A 49 16.48 7.77 -8.11
CA LEU A 49 15.16 8.39 -8.12
C LEU A 49 14.79 8.95 -6.73
N ARG A 50 15.08 8.19 -5.67
CA ARG A 50 14.80 8.60 -4.28
C ARG A 50 15.63 9.78 -3.79
N SER A 51 16.77 10.10 -4.40
CA SER A 51 17.54 11.29 -4.04
C SER A 51 16.93 12.58 -4.61
N LYS A 52 16.09 12.48 -5.64
CA LYS A 52 15.45 13.62 -6.30
C LYS A 52 14.07 13.97 -5.73
N HIS A 53 13.42 13.03 -5.05
CA HIS A 53 12.06 13.18 -4.53
C HIS A 53 11.93 12.56 -3.13
N ASP A 54 11.14 13.17 -2.25
CA ASP A 54 10.78 12.54 -0.97
C ASP A 54 9.87 11.31 -1.17
N PHE A 55 9.71 10.52 -0.12
CA PHE A 55 9.07 9.20 -0.22
C PHE A 55 7.59 9.30 -0.57
N PHE A 56 6.85 10.21 0.09
CA PHE A 56 5.42 10.33 -0.13
C PHE A 56 5.11 11.02 -1.45
N THR A 57 5.95 11.97 -1.90
CA THR A 57 5.87 12.50 -3.27
C THR A 57 5.95 11.40 -4.32
N ILE A 58 6.85 10.41 -4.14
CA ILE A 58 6.93 9.28 -5.06
C ILE A 58 5.67 8.42 -5.00
N CYS A 59 5.18 8.08 -3.79
CA CYS A 59 3.96 7.31 -3.64
C CYS A 59 2.73 8.03 -4.24
N GLN A 60 2.69 9.36 -4.16
CA GLN A 60 1.58 10.21 -4.61
C GLN A 60 1.71 10.67 -6.07
N THR A 61 2.80 10.32 -6.77
CA THR A 61 3.00 10.61 -8.19
C THR A 61 2.92 9.30 -8.98
N PRO A 62 1.82 9.03 -9.71
CA PRO A 62 1.61 7.77 -10.43
C PRO A 62 2.78 7.35 -11.33
N GLU A 63 3.39 8.30 -12.03
CA GLU A 63 4.51 8.04 -12.95
C GLU A 63 5.76 7.58 -12.20
N LEU A 64 6.06 8.17 -11.05
CA LEU A 64 7.21 7.81 -10.22
C LEU A 64 7.02 6.46 -9.54
N ALA A 65 5.82 6.21 -8.99
CA ALA A 65 5.45 4.92 -8.42
C ALA A 65 5.53 3.80 -9.47
N ALA A 66 4.99 4.04 -10.67
CA ALA A 66 5.06 3.08 -11.77
C ALA A 66 6.50 2.84 -12.22
N GLU A 67 7.32 3.89 -12.34
CA GLU A 67 8.73 3.75 -12.72
C GLU A 67 9.49 2.87 -11.73
N ILE A 68 9.40 3.16 -10.42
CA ILE A 68 10.05 2.34 -9.38
C ILE A 68 9.55 0.90 -9.41
N THR A 69 8.25 0.69 -9.62
CA THR A 69 7.65 -0.65 -9.69
C THR A 69 8.24 -1.49 -10.82
N LEU A 70 8.60 -0.87 -11.94
CA LEU A 70 9.12 -1.55 -13.13
C LEU A 70 10.62 -1.86 -13.08
N GLN A 71 11.41 -1.12 -12.28
CA GLN A 71 12.87 -1.31 -12.21
C GLN A 71 13.31 -2.77 -11.99
N PRO A 72 12.73 -3.53 -11.03
CA PRO A 72 13.14 -4.92 -10.79
C PRO A 72 12.74 -5.85 -11.94
N ILE A 73 11.61 -5.57 -12.60
CA ILE A 73 11.11 -6.35 -13.75
C ILE A 73 11.96 -6.17 -15.01
N ARG A 74 12.72 -5.07 -15.08
CA ARG A 74 13.72 -4.84 -16.15
C ARG A 74 15.04 -5.57 -15.87
N ARG A 75 15.43 -5.71 -14.60
CA ARG A 75 16.68 -6.39 -14.20
C ARG A 75 16.56 -7.90 -14.11
N PHE A 76 15.43 -8.38 -13.62
CA PHE A 76 15.25 -9.76 -13.21
C PHE A 76 14.03 -10.36 -13.89
N ASN A 77 14.09 -11.66 -14.17
CA ASN A 77 12.96 -12.42 -14.71
C ASN A 77 12.05 -12.90 -13.56
N LEU A 78 11.49 -11.96 -12.82
CA LEU A 78 10.51 -12.23 -11.75
C LEU A 78 9.16 -12.56 -12.36
N ASP A 79 8.34 -13.36 -11.66
CA ASP A 79 7.01 -13.81 -12.10
C ASP A 79 5.87 -12.90 -11.61
N ALA A 80 6.19 -11.83 -10.87
CA ALA A 80 5.24 -10.79 -10.51
C ALA A 80 5.91 -9.45 -10.23
N SER A 81 5.13 -8.40 -10.44
CA SER A 81 5.43 -7.06 -9.94
C SER A 81 4.54 -6.76 -8.74
N ILE A 82 4.99 -5.91 -7.83
CA ILE A 82 4.20 -5.39 -6.72
C ILE A 82 4.22 -3.88 -6.77
N ILE A 83 3.05 -3.24 -6.69
CA ILE A 83 2.94 -1.78 -6.78
C ILE A 83 3.82 -1.12 -5.71
N PHE A 84 4.54 -0.07 -6.09
CA PHE A 84 5.24 0.77 -5.11
C PHE A 84 4.25 1.72 -4.45
N SER A 85 3.96 1.47 -3.17
CA SER A 85 3.15 2.30 -2.30
C SER A 85 3.64 2.09 -0.85
N ASP A 86 2.89 2.57 0.14
CA ASP A 86 3.13 2.32 1.55
C ASP A 86 1.84 1.93 2.28
N ILE A 87 1.94 1.12 3.33
CA ILE A 87 0.76 0.73 4.11
C ILE A 87 0.15 1.92 4.87
N LEU A 88 0.94 2.95 5.14
CA LEU A 88 0.53 4.11 5.94
C LEU A 88 -0.27 5.15 5.16
N VAL A 89 -0.52 4.92 3.86
CA VAL A 89 -1.47 5.74 3.08
C VAL A 89 -2.88 5.69 3.66
N ILE A 90 -3.27 4.59 4.32
CA ILE A 90 -4.57 4.46 4.97
C ILE A 90 -4.69 5.35 6.23
N PRO A 91 -3.77 5.29 7.21
CA PRO A 91 -3.69 6.30 8.28
C PRO A 91 -3.67 7.74 7.76
N GLN A 92 -2.98 8.01 6.64
CA GLN A 92 -2.96 9.33 6.03
C GLN A 92 -4.35 9.74 5.50
N ALA A 93 -5.06 8.84 4.81
CA ALA A 93 -6.43 9.06 4.35
C ALA A 93 -7.42 9.26 5.52
N LEU A 94 -7.17 8.61 6.66
CA LEU A 94 -7.89 8.83 7.92
C LEU A 94 -7.56 10.18 8.59
N GLY A 95 -6.66 10.98 8.03
CA GLY A 95 -6.32 12.33 8.49
C GLY A 95 -5.08 12.43 9.38
N MET A 96 -4.31 11.34 9.56
CA MET A 96 -3.06 11.42 10.31
C MET A 96 -1.91 11.94 9.45
N VAL A 97 -1.01 12.72 10.06
CA VAL A 97 0.25 13.10 9.42
C VAL A 97 1.22 11.93 9.50
N VAL A 98 1.88 11.63 8.37
CA VAL A 98 2.93 10.61 8.29
C VAL A 98 4.17 11.22 7.66
N GLU A 99 5.29 11.14 8.36
CA GLU A 99 6.59 11.64 7.91
C GLU A 99 7.54 10.47 7.67
N MET A 100 8.28 10.49 6.57
CA MET A 100 9.34 9.51 6.33
C MET A 100 10.70 10.11 6.73
N LYS A 101 11.21 9.74 7.91
CA LYS A 101 12.49 10.25 8.41
C LYS A 101 13.68 9.40 7.93
N PRO A 102 14.75 10.01 7.38
CA PRO A 102 15.95 9.29 6.98
C PRO A 102 16.51 8.43 8.12
N ALA A 103 16.91 7.19 7.82
CA ALA A 103 17.43 6.19 8.75
C ALA A 103 16.49 5.73 9.91
N VAL A 104 15.38 6.42 10.16
CA VAL A 104 14.40 6.07 11.19
C VAL A 104 13.20 5.32 10.60
N GLY A 105 12.72 5.73 9.42
CA GLY A 105 11.51 5.19 8.80
C GLY A 105 10.28 6.09 9.06
N PRO A 106 9.06 5.53 8.96
CA PRO A 106 7.85 6.31 9.12
C PRO A 106 7.62 6.74 10.57
N VAL A 107 7.20 7.98 10.75
CA VAL A 107 6.87 8.61 12.03
C VAL A 107 5.51 9.28 11.91
N LEU A 108 4.64 9.07 12.90
CA LEU A 108 3.38 9.79 13.05
C LEU A 108 3.56 10.73 14.24
N PRO A 109 3.74 12.05 14.03
CA PRO A 109 4.11 12.99 15.09
C PRO A 109 3.02 13.15 16.15
N GLU A 110 1.77 12.92 15.77
CA GLU A 110 0.60 12.98 16.65
C GLU A 110 -0.08 11.59 16.71
N PRO A 111 0.50 10.62 17.43
CA PRO A 111 -0.09 9.30 17.58
C PRO A 111 -1.36 9.35 18.43
N LEU A 112 -2.18 8.31 18.33
CA LEU A 112 -3.33 8.09 19.20
C LEU A 112 -2.84 7.61 20.58
N VAL A 113 -3.01 8.43 21.60
CA VAL A 113 -2.56 8.15 22.97
C VAL A 113 -3.70 7.60 23.81
N ILE A 114 -4.88 8.21 23.70
CA ILE A 114 -6.09 7.86 24.46
C ILE A 114 -7.27 7.55 23.52
N PRO A 115 -8.26 6.76 23.95
CA PRO A 115 -9.40 6.40 23.11
C PRO A 115 -10.16 7.58 22.49
N GLU A 116 -10.21 8.72 23.17
CA GLU A 116 -10.84 9.94 22.67
C GLU A 116 -10.18 10.47 21.40
N ASP A 117 -8.89 10.16 21.17
CA ASP A 117 -8.16 10.59 19.97
C ASP A 117 -8.73 10.00 18.69
N ILE A 118 -9.50 8.90 18.75
CA ILE A 118 -10.23 8.35 17.59
C ILE A 118 -11.12 9.41 16.95
N LYS A 119 -11.64 10.37 17.72
CA LYS A 119 -12.50 11.46 17.21
C LYS A 119 -11.74 12.43 16.29
N LYS A 120 -10.41 12.43 16.31
CA LYS A 120 -9.57 13.24 15.41
C LYS A 120 -9.50 12.63 14.00
N LEU A 121 -9.82 11.35 13.85
CA LEU A 121 -9.80 10.67 12.56
C LEU A 121 -11.01 11.04 11.72
N LYS A 122 -10.81 11.12 10.40
CA LYS A 122 -11.91 11.12 9.43
C LYS A 122 -12.55 9.73 9.45
N THR A 123 -13.71 9.58 10.08
CA THR A 123 -14.39 8.27 10.16
C THR A 123 -15.20 7.91 8.92
N SER A 124 -15.49 8.90 8.06
CA SER A 124 -16.03 8.70 6.70
C SER A 124 -14.98 9.18 5.71
N VAL A 125 -14.27 8.23 5.11
CA VAL A 125 -13.24 8.47 4.10
C VAL A 125 -13.80 8.05 2.75
N ASP A 126 -13.84 8.99 1.80
CA ASP A 126 -13.98 8.62 0.39
C ASP A 126 -12.61 8.11 -0.09
N VAL A 127 -12.44 6.79 -0.02
CA VAL A 127 -11.17 6.12 -0.31
C VAL A 127 -10.71 6.41 -1.74
N TYR A 128 -11.63 6.51 -2.69
CA TYR A 128 -11.32 6.83 -4.08
C TYR A 128 -10.75 8.22 -4.21
N LYS A 129 -11.42 9.21 -3.58
CA LYS A 129 -10.94 10.58 -3.63
C LYS A 129 -9.59 10.76 -2.95
N GLU A 130 -9.41 10.18 -1.77
CA GLU A 130 -8.20 10.40 -0.95
C GLU A 130 -7.01 9.56 -1.43
N LEU A 131 -7.24 8.39 -2.05
CA LEU A 131 -6.20 7.48 -2.53
C LEU A 131 -6.17 7.31 -4.07
N ASN A 132 -6.78 8.25 -4.82
CA ASN A 132 -6.85 8.18 -6.29
C ASN A 132 -5.48 7.97 -6.94
N TYR A 133 -4.44 8.62 -6.40
CA TYR A 133 -3.07 8.49 -6.90
C TYR A 133 -2.55 7.04 -6.88
N VAL A 134 -3.01 6.21 -5.93
CA VAL A 134 -2.65 4.78 -5.89
C VAL A 134 -3.33 4.04 -7.04
N PHE A 135 -4.61 4.31 -7.29
CA PHE A 135 -5.38 3.69 -8.37
C PHE A 135 -4.83 4.09 -9.75
N GLU A 136 -4.45 5.35 -9.92
CA GLU A 136 -3.75 5.84 -11.11
C GLU A 136 -2.39 5.16 -11.28
N ALA A 137 -1.61 5.02 -10.19
CA ALA A 137 -0.32 4.32 -10.23
C ALA A 137 -0.49 2.84 -10.62
N ILE A 138 -1.49 2.15 -10.07
CA ILE A 138 -1.81 0.75 -10.40
C ILE A 138 -2.20 0.65 -11.88
N THR A 139 -3.12 1.49 -12.35
CA THR A 139 -3.61 1.51 -13.73
C THR A 139 -2.47 1.75 -14.70
N LEU A 140 -1.66 2.79 -14.45
CA LEU A 140 -0.49 3.12 -15.27
C LEU A 140 0.53 1.99 -15.28
N THR A 141 0.85 1.43 -14.12
CA THR A 141 1.78 0.30 -14.00
C THR A 141 1.26 -0.92 -14.76
N ARG A 142 -0.04 -1.22 -14.67
CA ARG A 142 -0.64 -2.35 -15.38
C ARG A 142 -0.55 -2.19 -16.89
N HIS A 143 -0.74 -0.99 -17.42
CA HIS A 143 -0.51 -0.70 -18.83
C HIS A 143 0.98 -0.85 -19.20
N LYS A 144 1.90 -0.24 -18.44
CA LYS A 144 3.35 -0.28 -18.69
C LYS A 144 3.98 -1.67 -18.53
N LEU A 145 3.35 -2.57 -17.78
CA LEU A 145 3.77 -3.97 -17.71
C LEU A 145 3.50 -4.73 -19.01
N GLU A 146 2.60 -4.24 -19.88
CA GLU A 146 2.26 -4.85 -21.18
C GLU A 146 1.92 -6.34 -21.07
N GLY A 147 1.28 -6.72 -19.96
CA GLY A 147 0.91 -8.10 -19.66
C GLY A 147 2.08 -9.02 -19.34
N LYS A 148 3.32 -8.51 -19.14
CA LYS A 148 4.51 -9.34 -18.90
C LYS A 148 4.36 -10.26 -17.70
N VAL A 149 3.83 -9.75 -16.59
CA VAL A 149 3.59 -10.47 -15.31
C VAL A 149 2.41 -9.87 -14.56
N PRO A 150 1.75 -10.57 -13.62
CA PRO A 150 0.74 -9.99 -12.76
C PRO A 150 1.29 -8.85 -11.90
N LEU A 151 0.41 -7.89 -11.57
CA LEU A 151 0.68 -6.80 -10.63
C LEU A 151 -0.06 -7.07 -9.32
N ILE A 152 0.69 -7.13 -8.23
CA ILE A 152 0.18 -7.32 -6.86
C ILE A 152 -0.14 -5.94 -6.27
N GLY A 153 -1.40 -5.74 -5.87
CA GLY A 153 -1.82 -4.70 -4.94
C GLY A 153 -1.66 -5.17 -3.49
N PHE A 154 -1.56 -4.26 -2.53
CA PHE A 154 -1.41 -4.62 -1.12
C PHE A 154 -1.97 -3.55 -0.18
N SER A 155 -2.20 -3.95 1.07
CA SER A 155 -2.57 -3.09 2.18
C SER A 155 -1.98 -3.63 3.50
N GLY A 156 -1.88 -2.78 4.51
CA GLY A 156 -1.55 -3.23 5.87
C GLY A 156 -2.76 -3.84 6.56
N ALA A 157 -2.56 -4.88 7.38
CA ALA A 157 -3.63 -5.43 8.19
C ALA A 157 -4.09 -4.42 9.28
N PRO A 158 -5.37 -4.47 9.72
CA PRO A 158 -5.91 -3.52 10.70
C PRO A 158 -5.05 -3.39 11.96
N TRP A 159 -4.62 -4.51 12.55
CA TRP A 159 -3.78 -4.50 13.75
C TRP A 159 -2.43 -3.81 13.51
N THR A 160 -1.78 -4.07 12.38
CA THR A 160 -0.50 -3.45 12.04
C THR A 160 -0.64 -1.94 11.88
N LEU A 161 -1.68 -1.48 11.17
CA LEU A 161 -1.95 -0.05 11.00
C LEU A 161 -2.27 0.61 12.34
N MET A 162 -3.16 0.02 13.13
CA MET A 162 -3.47 0.47 14.50
C MET A 162 -2.20 0.63 15.34
N SER A 163 -1.25 -0.32 15.21
CA SER A 163 0.00 -0.27 15.96
C SER A 163 0.86 0.92 15.57
N TYR A 164 0.99 1.24 14.28
CA TYR A 164 1.67 2.47 13.84
C TYR A 164 0.96 3.73 14.35
N MET A 165 -0.37 3.77 14.27
CA MET A 165 -1.20 4.90 14.70
C MET A 165 -1.05 5.21 16.20
N ILE A 166 -0.87 4.18 17.03
CA ILE A 166 -0.72 4.32 18.50
C ILE A 166 0.73 4.48 18.93
N GLU A 167 1.67 3.75 18.33
CA GLU A 167 3.08 3.84 18.70
C GLU A 167 3.71 5.15 18.23
N GLY A 168 3.25 5.67 17.08
CA GLY A 168 3.84 6.82 16.40
C GLY A 168 4.94 6.44 15.40
N GLY A 169 5.11 5.15 15.10
CA GLY A 169 6.20 4.63 14.28
C GLY A 169 6.48 3.16 14.58
N GLY A 170 7.65 2.68 14.16
CA GLY A 170 8.09 1.32 14.48
C GLY A 170 8.37 1.14 15.99
N SER A 171 7.95 0.01 16.55
CA SER A 171 8.17 -0.35 17.96
C SER A 171 8.65 -1.79 18.07
N LYS A 172 9.54 -2.08 19.02
CA LYS A 172 10.07 -3.44 19.24
C LYS A 172 9.13 -4.31 20.09
N THR A 173 8.29 -3.67 20.90
CA THR A 173 7.46 -4.34 21.91
C THR A 173 5.96 -4.14 21.69
N MET A 174 5.58 -3.12 20.91
CA MET A 174 4.19 -2.69 20.73
C MET A 174 3.49 -2.43 22.07
N SER A 175 4.23 -1.92 23.07
CA SER A 175 3.74 -1.82 24.44
C SER A 175 2.51 -0.91 24.57
N LYS A 176 2.45 0.21 23.83
CA LYS A 176 1.30 1.13 23.88
C LYS A 176 0.09 0.51 23.19
N SER A 177 0.31 -0.12 22.05
CA SER A 177 -0.74 -0.80 21.26
C SER A 177 -1.33 -1.98 22.04
N LYS A 178 -0.49 -2.79 22.69
CA LYS A 178 -0.95 -3.86 23.57
C LYS A 178 -1.67 -3.32 24.81
N HIS A 179 -1.19 -2.21 25.38
CA HIS A 179 -1.89 -1.55 26.49
C HIS A 179 -3.31 -1.15 26.10
N TRP A 180 -3.52 -0.63 24.90
CA TRP A 180 -4.85 -0.37 24.34
C TRP A 180 -5.71 -1.63 24.30
N LEU A 181 -5.20 -2.75 23.77
CA LEU A 181 -5.95 -4.00 23.71
C LEU A 181 -6.40 -4.50 25.10
N TYR A 182 -5.58 -4.34 26.13
CA TYR A 182 -5.90 -4.80 27.48
C TYR A 182 -6.77 -3.82 28.27
N LYS A 183 -6.52 -2.52 28.15
CA LYS A 183 -7.18 -1.49 28.96
C LYS A 183 -8.46 -0.95 28.33
N TYR A 184 -8.50 -0.89 27.00
CA TYR A 184 -9.57 -0.28 26.20
C TYR A 184 -10.01 -1.23 25.06
N PRO A 185 -10.53 -2.43 25.39
CA PRO A 185 -10.82 -3.46 24.39
C PRO A 185 -11.90 -3.04 23.39
N GLU A 186 -12.94 -2.32 23.84
CA GLU A 186 -14.04 -1.88 22.98
C GLU A 186 -13.59 -0.78 22.01
N GLU A 187 -12.78 0.18 22.48
CA GLU A 187 -12.26 1.25 21.63
C GLU A 187 -11.17 0.76 20.69
N SER A 188 -10.39 -0.23 21.11
CA SER A 188 -9.48 -0.98 20.23
C SER A 188 -10.25 -1.66 19.11
N LYS A 189 -11.33 -2.38 19.43
CA LYS A 189 -12.20 -3.02 18.45
C LYS A 189 -12.79 -2.01 17.48
N LYS A 190 -13.28 -0.87 17.99
CA LYS A 190 -13.80 0.22 17.16
C LYS A 190 -12.76 0.76 16.17
N LEU A 191 -11.52 0.97 16.61
CA LEU A 191 -10.44 1.43 15.72
C LEU A 191 -10.10 0.37 14.65
N LEU A 192 -10.06 -0.91 15.04
CA LEU A 192 -9.86 -2.02 14.11
C LEU A 192 -11.01 -2.13 13.08
N GLU A 193 -12.25 -1.88 13.48
CA GLU A 193 -13.42 -1.83 12.59
C GLU A 193 -13.31 -0.68 11.59
N ILE A 194 -12.95 0.53 12.04
CA ILE A 194 -12.72 1.68 11.16
C ILE A 194 -11.65 1.34 10.10
N LEU A 195 -10.52 0.79 10.53
CA LEU A 195 -9.45 0.38 9.63
C LEU A 195 -9.89 -0.71 8.67
N THR A 196 -10.64 -1.70 9.14
CA THR A 196 -11.16 -2.79 8.32
C THR A 196 -12.08 -2.26 7.23
N ASN A 197 -12.99 -1.34 7.54
CA ASN A 197 -13.89 -0.75 6.56
C ASN A 197 -13.12 -0.04 5.45
N VAL A 198 -12.13 0.80 5.79
CA VAL A 198 -11.28 1.46 4.79
C VAL A 198 -10.46 0.46 3.97
N ILE A 199 -9.93 -0.59 4.62
CA ILE A 199 -9.18 -1.66 3.93
C ILE A 199 -10.07 -2.48 2.99
N VAL A 200 -11.36 -2.65 3.27
CA VAL A 200 -12.28 -3.36 2.38
C VAL A 200 -12.63 -2.52 1.15
N ASP A 201 -12.83 -1.22 1.33
CA ASP A 201 -13.15 -0.31 0.22
C ASP A 201 -11.94 -0.06 -0.70
N TYR A 202 -10.73 -0.09 -0.15
CA TYR A 202 -9.49 0.21 -0.89
C TYR A 202 -9.15 -0.73 -2.07
N PRO A 203 -9.21 -2.08 -1.96
CA PRO A 203 -8.83 -2.99 -3.03
C PRO A 203 -10.00 -3.44 -3.92
N THR A 204 -11.25 -3.05 -3.64
CA THR A 204 -12.45 -3.71 -4.22
C THR A 204 -13.08 -3.02 -5.43
N ARG A 205 -12.66 -1.82 -5.83
CA ARG A 205 -13.10 -1.23 -7.12
C ARG A 205 -11.96 -0.61 -7.89
#